data_AF-A0A2V8EBH2-F1
#
_entry.id   AF-A0A2V8EBH2-F1
#
_cell.length_a   1.000
_cell.length_b   1.000
_cell.length_c   1.000
_cell.angle_alpha   90.00
_cell.angle_beta   90.00
_cell.angle_gamma   90.00
#
_symmetry.space_group_name_H-M   'P 1'
#
loop_
_entity.id
_entity.type
_entity.pdbx_description
1 polymer ?
#
loop_
_entity_poly.entity_id
_entity_poly.type
_entity_poly.pdbx_seq_one_letter_code
_entity_poly.pdbx_strand_id
1 'polypeptide(L)'
;GTVLSSPVLDSGTGNIFVGDAGGTVSYIQETFSTTGACALGGSSPCLGTPSQALTGAIVDAPTVDGSAHTVFVFDGQDTNAAGHHGTVHQFDATLSTGSHVKVDVGGTTSPGSNIHSGAFDQAYLTSAQGTGHLFVCGKGTTVGNRPALHRITVTAGVMNSVSDGALTLTGSDAECSPVTELYNTATGIDSIFFSVGNGISTASGFSTAGCVTTNVTGCLMSLNLTGLATWPPTAPTAGYPLPTNSLAAGSSGIVVDNVEASSTVTTLGATTITTTVGVSTTVGVSTTVGGASTTLNTGLTQSGQITGSATVNTTSVNVGVTNQGVDLAGKYAPGDAIQLSANGNTDTLTVTAVNTSTHILTVTQTLAHTYSAVAVPIVISAQSTNTTIRVTSATGL
;
A
#
# COMPACT_ATOMS: atom_id res chain seq x y z
N GLY A 1 30.68 -3.12 9.67
CA GLY A 1 29.65 -4.05 9.17
C GLY A 1 28.87 -3.32 8.11
N THR A 2 28.48 -4.03 7.05
CA THR A 2 27.48 -3.58 6.08
C THR A 2 26.10 -3.54 6.73
N VAL A 3 25.18 -2.75 6.18
CA VAL A 3 23.78 -2.74 6.64
C VAL A 3 23.14 -4.07 6.24
N LEU A 4 22.43 -4.70 7.17
CA LEU A 4 21.71 -5.95 6.91
C LEU A 4 20.30 -5.67 6.38
N SER A 5 19.81 -6.53 5.49
CA SER A 5 18.40 -6.59 5.14
C SER A 5 17.55 -7.07 6.33
N SER A 6 16.23 -7.00 6.21
CA SER A 6 15.37 -7.70 7.18
C SER A 6 15.61 -9.21 7.11
N PRO A 7 15.63 -9.92 8.25
CA PRO A 7 15.79 -11.38 8.28
C PRO A 7 14.47 -12.10 7.94
N VAL A 8 14.55 -13.30 7.35
CA VAL A 8 13.38 -14.15 7.06
C VAL A 8 13.61 -15.57 7.57
N LEU A 9 12.66 -16.05 8.38
CA LEU A 9 12.66 -17.43 8.87
C LEU A 9 12.07 -18.37 7.81
N ASP A 10 12.84 -19.38 7.41
CA ASP A 10 12.33 -20.57 6.74
C ASP A 10 11.73 -21.52 7.76
N SER A 11 10.40 -21.54 7.85
CA SER A 11 9.69 -22.46 8.75
C SER A 11 9.87 -23.94 8.40
N GLY A 12 10.25 -24.28 7.15
CA GLY A 12 10.47 -25.66 6.71
C GLY A 12 11.81 -26.23 7.17
N THR A 13 12.86 -25.40 7.20
CA THR A 13 14.21 -25.82 7.62
C THR A 13 14.68 -25.27 8.96
N GLY A 14 14.01 -24.26 9.50
CA GLY A 14 14.38 -23.52 10.70
C GLY A 14 15.48 -22.48 10.51
N ASN A 15 16.02 -22.32 9.29
CA ASN A 15 17.08 -21.36 9.02
C ASN A 15 16.54 -19.93 8.89
N ILE A 16 17.30 -18.94 9.35
CA ILE A 16 16.98 -17.51 9.19
C ILE A 16 17.92 -16.91 8.16
N PHE A 17 17.38 -16.41 7.04
CA PHE A 17 18.15 -15.83 5.95
C PHE A 17 18.25 -14.32 6.07
N VAL A 18 19.41 -13.76 5.73
CA VAL A 18 19.67 -12.32 5.74
C VAL A 18 20.66 -11.96 4.64
N GLY A 19 20.37 -10.88 3.92
CA GLY A 19 21.29 -10.25 2.98
C GLY A 19 22.00 -9.07 3.61
N ASP A 20 23.02 -8.55 2.92
CA ASP A 20 23.66 -7.30 3.30
C ASP A 20 23.91 -6.36 2.11
N ALA A 21 24.14 -5.08 2.43
CA ALA A 21 24.44 -4.05 1.44
C ALA A 21 25.79 -4.23 0.73
N GLY A 22 26.63 -5.19 1.18
CA GLY A 22 27.85 -5.60 0.48
C GLY A 22 27.61 -6.75 -0.52
N GLY A 23 26.38 -7.24 -0.63
CA GLY A 23 25.99 -8.30 -1.53
C GLY A 23 26.19 -9.71 -0.99
N THR A 24 26.33 -9.90 0.32
CA THR A 24 26.43 -11.26 0.87
C THR A 24 25.06 -11.72 1.38
N VAL A 25 24.61 -12.90 0.96
CA VAL A 25 23.51 -13.63 1.61
C VAL A 25 24.08 -14.69 2.55
N SER A 26 23.58 -14.68 3.77
CA SER A 26 23.95 -15.61 4.84
C SER A 26 22.70 -16.20 5.47
N TYR A 27 22.87 -17.28 6.25
CA TYR A 27 21.81 -17.82 7.09
C TYR A 27 22.30 -18.08 8.50
N ILE A 28 21.41 -17.96 9.47
CA ILE A 28 21.58 -18.42 10.84
C ILE A 28 20.88 -19.79 10.92
N GLN A 29 21.61 -20.79 11.39
CA GLN A 29 21.02 -22.08 11.73
C GLN A 29 20.50 -21.98 13.17
N GLU A 30 19.20 -22.14 13.37
CA GLU A 30 18.57 -22.11 14.69
C GLU A 30 18.68 -23.45 15.41
N THR A 31 18.40 -23.45 16.72
CA THR A 31 18.40 -24.68 17.55
C THR A 31 17.49 -25.80 17.03
N PHE A 32 16.43 -25.43 16.32
CA PHE A 32 15.46 -26.34 15.71
C PHE A 32 15.67 -26.52 14.21
N SER A 33 16.76 -25.99 13.63
CA SER A 33 17.05 -26.18 12.22
C SER A 33 17.30 -27.65 11.90
N THR A 34 16.78 -28.10 10.76
CA THR A 34 16.89 -29.48 10.28
C THR A 34 17.96 -29.66 9.20
N THR A 35 18.46 -28.57 8.62
CA THR A 35 19.46 -28.58 7.53
C THR A 35 20.54 -27.51 7.73
N GLY A 36 21.69 -27.71 7.07
CA GLY A 36 22.84 -26.80 7.13
C GLY A 36 23.90 -27.20 8.15
N ALA A 37 24.93 -26.37 8.30
CA ALA A 37 26.01 -26.59 9.25
C ALA A 37 26.56 -25.26 9.79
N CYS A 38 27.09 -25.26 11.01
CA CYS A 38 27.77 -24.11 11.59
C CYS A 38 29.14 -23.86 10.94
N ALA A 39 29.42 -22.61 10.55
CA ALA A 39 30.66 -22.24 9.86
C ALA A 39 31.95 -22.55 10.63
N LEU A 40 31.93 -22.47 11.97
CA LEU A 40 33.08 -22.74 12.83
C LEU A 40 33.05 -24.14 13.49
N GLY A 41 32.12 -25.01 13.04
CA GLY A 41 31.71 -26.18 13.82
C GLY A 41 30.97 -25.78 15.12
N GLY A 42 30.31 -26.73 15.78
CA GLY A 42 29.59 -26.49 17.03
C GLY A 42 28.08 -26.73 16.93
N SER A 43 27.33 -26.29 17.95
CA SER A 43 25.88 -26.43 18.04
C SER A 43 25.15 -25.15 17.68
N SER A 44 24.00 -25.27 17.04
CA SER A 44 23.08 -24.17 16.80
C SER A 44 22.58 -23.55 18.13
N PRO A 45 22.25 -22.23 18.18
CA PRO A 45 22.16 -21.31 17.06
C PRO A 45 23.55 -20.80 16.62
N CYS A 46 23.80 -20.74 15.33
CA CYS A 46 25.11 -20.38 14.77
C CYS A 46 25.00 -19.76 13.38
N LEU A 47 26.04 -19.07 12.93
CA LEU A 47 26.15 -18.66 11.52
C LEU A 47 26.34 -19.92 10.65
N GLY A 48 25.45 -20.09 9.69
CA GLY A 48 25.46 -21.17 8.73
C GLY A 48 26.60 -21.09 7.71
N THR A 49 26.94 -22.21 7.09
CA THR A 49 27.88 -22.28 5.96
C THR A 49 27.32 -23.15 4.83
N PRO A 50 27.54 -22.80 3.55
CA PRO A 50 28.20 -21.58 3.07
C PRO A 50 27.34 -20.31 3.22
N SER A 51 27.99 -19.14 3.17
CA SER A 51 27.39 -17.87 2.77
C SER A 51 27.74 -17.60 1.30
N GLN A 52 26.89 -16.87 0.58
CA GLN A 52 27.13 -16.57 -0.83
C GLN A 52 27.41 -15.08 -1.02
N ALA A 53 28.57 -14.77 -1.60
CA ALA A 53 28.91 -13.43 -2.05
C ALA A 53 28.34 -13.21 -3.45
N LEU A 54 27.39 -12.31 -3.55
CA LEU A 54 26.78 -11.83 -4.79
C LEU A 54 27.49 -10.55 -5.24
N THR A 55 26.98 -9.93 -6.29
CA THR A 55 27.68 -8.86 -7.01
C THR A 55 27.05 -7.48 -6.84
N GLY A 56 25.82 -7.41 -6.33
CA GLY A 56 25.08 -6.19 -6.02
C GLY A 56 24.66 -6.09 -4.55
N ALA A 57 24.21 -4.91 -4.13
CA ALA A 57 23.69 -4.70 -2.78
C ALA A 57 22.33 -5.39 -2.60
N ILE A 58 22.11 -6.04 -1.45
CA ILE A 58 20.82 -6.64 -1.08
C ILE A 58 20.10 -5.67 -0.14
N VAL A 59 19.12 -4.95 -0.68
CA VAL A 59 18.39 -3.90 0.07
C VAL A 59 17.12 -4.43 0.76
N ASP A 60 16.56 -5.52 0.23
CA ASP A 60 15.34 -6.14 0.71
C ASP A 60 15.62 -7.52 1.31
N ALA A 61 14.67 -7.99 2.12
CA ALA A 61 14.72 -9.32 2.69
C ALA A 61 14.70 -10.41 1.59
N PRO A 62 15.44 -11.52 1.75
CA PRO A 62 15.25 -12.68 0.89
C PRO A 62 13.80 -13.17 0.93
N THR A 63 13.27 -13.66 -0.19
CA THR A 63 11.99 -14.38 -0.20
C THR A 63 12.27 -15.86 -0.03
N VAL A 64 11.54 -16.52 0.87
CA VAL A 64 11.77 -17.92 1.22
C VAL A 64 10.50 -18.72 0.93
N ASP A 65 10.64 -19.78 0.15
CA ASP A 65 9.63 -20.83 0.06
C ASP A 65 10.08 -22.00 0.93
N GLY A 66 9.47 -22.11 2.12
CA GLY A 66 9.78 -23.16 3.06
C GLY A 66 9.25 -24.55 2.68
N SER A 67 8.35 -24.63 1.69
CA SER A 67 7.83 -25.90 1.17
C SER A 67 8.76 -26.49 0.10
N ALA A 68 9.29 -25.64 -0.79
CA ALA A 68 10.28 -26.03 -1.79
C ALA A 68 11.73 -25.99 -1.26
N HIS A 69 11.94 -25.44 -0.06
CA HIS A 69 13.26 -25.21 0.55
C HIS A 69 14.17 -24.34 -0.32
N THR A 70 13.61 -23.28 -0.90
CA THR A 70 14.30 -22.36 -1.80
C THR A 70 14.32 -20.94 -1.29
N VAL A 71 15.42 -20.25 -1.55
CA VAL A 71 15.69 -18.88 -1.10
C VAL A 71 15.96 -18.02 -2.33
N PHE A 72 15.19 -16.95 -2.47
CA PHE A 72 15.29 -15.98 -3.54
C PHE A 72 15.89 -14.68 -2.99
N VAL A 73 16.95 -14.21 -3.64
CA VAL A 73 17.68 -13.00 -3.25
C VAL A 73 17.69 -12.04 -4.43
N PHE A 74 17.44 -10.77 -4.14
CA PHE A 74 17.34 -9.71 -5.12
C PHE A 74 18.51 -8.77 -4.87
N ASP A 75 19.47 -8.77 -5.78
CA ASP A 75 20.60 -7.85 -5.69
C ASP A 75 20.45 -6.72 -6.72
N GLY A 76 20.68 -5.50 -6.24
CA GLY A 76 20.68 -4.30 -7.06
C GLY A 76 22.10 -3.87 -7.35
N GLN A 77 22.32 -3.28 -8.53
CA GLN A 77 23.61 -2.68 -8.90
C GLN A 77 24.76 -3.69 -8.99
N ASP A 78 24.50 -4.93 -9.41
CA ASP A 78 25.60 -5.83 -9.69
C ASP A 78 26.58 -5.22 -10.70
N THR A 79 27.87 -5.41 -10.44
CA THR A 79 28.96 -4.86 -11.27
C THR A 79 29.45 -5.90 -12.28
N ASN A 80 28.60 -6.87 -12.62
CA ASN A 80 29.00 -7.99 -13.45
C ASN A 80 29.53 -7.48 -14.80
N ALA A 81 30.63 -8.09 -15.28
CA ALA A 81 31.35 -7.66 -16.48
C ALA A 81 30.49 -7.70 -17.76
N ALA A 82 29.35 -8.38 -17.73
CA ALA A 82 28.36 -8.40 -18.81
C ALA A 82 27.47 -7.13 -18.87
N GLY A 83 27.60 -6.21 -17.92
CA GLY A 83 26.93 -4.92 -17.92
C GLY A 83 25.51 -4.93 -17.37
N HIS A 84 24.98 -6.06 -16.88
CA HIS A 84 23.71 -6.07 -16.15
C HIS A 84 23.94 -5.52 -14.74
N HIS A 85 22.96 -4.73 -14.26
CA HIS A 85 23.01 -4.00 -12.99
C HIS A 85 21.82 -4.34 -12.06
N GLY A 86 21.45 -5.62 -12.01
CA GLY A 86 20.71 -6.25 -10.93
C GLY A 86 20.22 -7.66 -11.33
N THR A 87 20.18 -8.54 -10.34
CA THR A 87 20.00 -9.98 -10.57
C THR A 87 19.07 -10.59 -9.51
N VAL A 88 18.27 -11.57 -9.95
CA VAL A 88 17.53 -12.47 -9.07
C VAL A 88 18.33 -13.74 -8.92
N HIS A 89 18.58 -14.16 -7.69
CA HIS A 89 19.30 -15.38 -7.35
C HIS A 89 18.35 -16.34 -6.66
N GLN A 90 18.46 -17.62 -6.98
CA GLN A 90 17.82 -18.69 -6.24
C GLN A 90 18.89 -19.62 -5.69
N PHE A 91 18.72 -20.04 -4.44
CA PHE A 91 19.49 -21.10 -3.80
C PHE A 91 18.56 -22.08 -3.09
N ASP A 92 19.10 -23.22 -2.67
CA ASP A 92 18.48 -24.05 -1.65
C ASP A 92 18.60 -23.41 -0.25
N ALA A 93 17.89 -23.99 0.73
CA ALA A 93 17.88 -23.55 2.12
C ALA A 93 19.21 -23.72 2.88
N THR A 94 20.28 -24.15 2.22
CA THR A 94 21.66 -24.16 2.76
C THR A 94 22.59 -23.23 2.00
N LEU A 95 22.06 -22.45 1.05
CA LEU A 95 22.80 -21.59 0.15
C LEU A 95 23.86 -22.35 -0.65
N SER A 96 23.62 -23.58 -1.07
CA SER A 96 24.64 -24.37 -1.77
C SER A 96 24.95 -23.78 -3.15
N THR A 97 26.24 -23.69 -3.52
CA THR A 97 26.64 -23.20 -4.84
C THR A 97 26.10 -24.08 -5.98
N GLY A 98 25.89 -25.37 -5.75
CA GLY A 98 25.33 -26.28 -6.75
C GLY A 98 23.86 -26.05 -7.07
N SER A 99 23.12 -25.41 -6.15
CA SER A 99 21.70 -25.04 -6.32
C SER A 99 21.51 -23.64 -6.93
N HIS A 100 22.60 -22.91 -7.16
CA HIS A 100 22.53 -21.51 -7.56
C HIS A 100 21.99 -21.38 -8.99
N VAL A 101 20.82 -20.75 -9.10
CA VAL A 101 20.29 -20.23 -10.37
C VAL A 101 20.30 -18.71 -10.31
N LYS A 102 20.50 -18.06 -11.45
CA LYS A 102 20.44 -16.61 -11.56
C LYS A 102 19.66 -16.16 -12.79
N VAL A 103 19.02 -14.99 -12.68
CA VAL A 103 18.34 -14.31 -13.78
C VAL A 103 18.69 -12.83 -13.75
N ASP A 104 19.24 -12.34 -14.86
CA ASP A 104 19.54 -10.93 -15.02
C ASP A 104 18.22 -10.15 -15.20
N VAL A 105 18.00 -9.14 -14.36
CA VAL A 105 16.83 -8.23 -14.38
C VAL A 105 17.28 -6.77 -14.37
N GLY A 106 18.55 -6.52 -14.66
CA GLY A 106 19.21 -5.21 -14.67
C GLY A 106 19.54 -4.74 -16.09
N GLY A 107 19.54 -3.42 -16.32
CA GLY A 107 19.92 -2.80 -17.58
C GLY A 107 21.43 -2.75 -17.79
N THR A 108 21.88 -2.26 -18.96
CA THR A 108 23.17 -2.61 -19.57
C THR A 108 24.35 -1.62 -19.40
N THR A 109 24.17 -0.46 -18.75
CA THR A 109 25.15 0.65 -18.89
C THR A 109 25.45 1.50 -17.66
N SER A 110 24.75 1.35 -16.54
CA SER A 110 25.04 2.09 -15.30
C SER A 110 24.56 1.34 -14.06
N PRO A 111 25.34 1.32 -12.95
CA PRO A 111 24.85 0.90 -11.63
C PRO A 111 23.76 1.88 -11.22
N GLY A 112 22.54 1.59 -11.67
CA GLY A 112 21.38 2.44 -11.48
C GLY A 112 20.75 2.26 -10.10
N SER A 113 19.44 2.36 -10.03
CA SER A 113 18.65 2.20 -8.80
C SER A 113 18.75 0.80 -8.20
N ASN A 114 18.33 0.61 -6.95
CA ASN A 114 18.30 -0.72 -6.36
C ASN A 114 17.21 -1.57 -7.04
N ILE A 115 17.33 -2.89 -6.88
CA ILE A 115 16.27 -3.83 -7.19
C ILE A 115 15.70 -4.30 -5.87
N HIS A 116 14.37 -4.27 -5.81
CA HIS A 116 13.60 -4.68 -4.65
C HIS A 116 13.02 -6.08 -4.85
N SER A 117 12.57 -6.65 -3.74
CA SER A 117 11.95 -7.97 -3.67
C SER A 117 10.76 -8.10 -4.62
N GLY A 118 10.67 -9.27 -5.26
CA GLY A 118 9.56 -9.67 -6.10
C GLY A 118 8.43 -10.36 -5.31
N ALA A 119 7.38 -10.73 -6.02
CA ALA A 119 6.29 -11.54 -5.50
C ALA A 119 5.95 -12.68 -6.46
N PHE A 120 5.59 -13.83 -5.89
CA PHE A 120 5.06 -14.97 -6.61
C PHE A 120 3.57 -14.80 -6.91
N ASP A 121 3.11 -15.27 -8.06
CA ASP A 121 1.69 -15.33 -8.38
C ASP A 121 0.92 -16.40 -7.60
N GLN A 122 -0.41 -16.32 -7.65
CA GLN A 122 -1.28 -17.30 -7.00
C GLN A 122 -1.05 -18.73 -7.51
N ALA A 123 -0.65 -18.88 -8.78
CA ALA A 123 -0.35 -20.19 -9.36
C ALA A 123 0.82 -20.86 -8.63
N TYR A 124 1.91 -20.13 -8.37
CA TYR A 124 3.02 -20.61 -7.58
C TYR A 124 2.62 -20.87 -6.12
N LEU A 125 1.95 -19.91 -5.48
CA LEU A 125 1.57 -19.97 -4.06
C LEU A 125 0.61 -21.14 -3.72
N THR A 126 -0.19 -21.58 -4.69
CA THR A 126 -1.09 -22.74 -4.53
C THR A 126 -0.54 -24.04 -5.11
N SER A 127 0.63 -23.98 -5.75
CA SER A 127 1.24 -25.16 -6.36
C SER A 127 1.91 -26.03 -5.29
N ALA A 128 1.58 -27.31 -5.27
CA ALA A 128 2.25 -28.29 -4.41
C ALA A 128 3.75 -28.43 -4.75
N GLN A 129 4.16 -28.06 -5.96
CA GLN A 129 5.54 -28.15 -6.42
C GLN A 129 6.19 -26.78 -6.62
N GLY A 130 5.57 -25.66 -6.22
CA GLY A 130 6.10 -24.33 -6.50
C GLY A 130 6.25 -24.06 -8.01
N THR A 131 5.17 -24.21 -8.77
CA THR A 131 5.12 -23.91 -10.21
C THR A 131 4.22 -22.71 -10.48
N GLY A 132 4.76 -21.69 -11.13
CA GLY A 132 4.07 -20.44 -11.45
C GLY A 132 5.08 -19.39 -11.91
N HIS A 133 4.89 -18.14 -11.49
CA HIS A 133 5.77 -17.04 -11.90
C HIS A 133 6.20 -16.15 -10.73
N LEU A 134 7.47 -15.74 -10.77
CA LEU A 134 8.01 -14.66 -9.94
C LEU A 134 8.00 -13.36 -10.75
N PHE A 135 7.44 -12.31 -10.16
CA PHE A 135 7.40 -10.96 -10.74
C PHE A 135 8.34 -10.04 -9.99
N VAL A 136 9.21 -9.36 -10.73
CA VAL A 136 10.23 -8.46 -10.16
C VAL A 136 10.23 -7.16 -10.94
N CYS A 137 10.15 -6.03 -10.24
CA CYS A 137 10.36 -4.73 -10.87
C CYS A 137 11.85 -4.43 -10.90
N GLY A 138 12.47 -4.74 -12.03
CA GLY A 138 13.87 -4.51 -12.32
C GLY A 138 14.05 -3.35 -13.29
N LYS A 139 14.98 -3.51 -14.23
CA LYS A 139 15.38 -2.49 -15.20
C LYS A 139 15.26 -3.04 -16.62
N GLY A 140 14.87 -2.18 -17.54
CA GLY A 140 14.77 -2.50 -18.97
C GLY A 140 16.11 -2.95 -19.53
N THR A 141 16.11 -4.10 -20.18
CA THR A 141 17.31 -4.78 -20.70
C THR A 141 18.00 -4.04 -21.85
N THR A 142 17.39 -2.98 -22.40
CA THR A 142 17.89 -2.27 -23.59
C THR A 142 18.13 -0.76 -23.40
N VAL A 143 17.68 -0.17 -22.29
CA VAL A 143 17.63 1.30 -22.13
C VAL A 143 18.13 1.80 -20.77
N GLY A 144 19.01 1.06 -20.10
CA GLY A 144 19.68 1.52 -18.87
C GLY A 144 18.82 1.37 -17.63
N ASN A 145 18.68 2.42 -16.82
CA ASN A 145 18.02 2.37 -15.50
C ASN A 145 16.50 2.63 -15.57
N ARG A 146 15.86 2.35 -16.71
CA ARG A 146 14.41 2.49 -16.85
C ARG A 146 13.71 1.32 -16.18
N PRO A 147 12.76 1.54 -15.25
CA PRO A 147 12.06 0.45 -14.59
C PRO A 147 11.28 -0.42 -15.58
N ALA A 148 11.41 -1.73 -15.42
CA ALA A 148 10.66 -2.71 -16.15
C ALA A 148 10.18 -3.83 -15.23
N LEU A 149 8.95 -4.28 -15.42
CA LEU A 149 8.43 -5.44 -14.71
C LEU A 149 8.84 -6.70 -15.46
N HIS A 150 9.62 -7.56 -14.82
CA HIS A 150 10.04 -8.86 -15.32
C HIS A 150 9.12 -9.96 -14.82
N ARG A 151 8.95 -10.99 -15.64
CA ARG A 151 8.40 -12.28 -15.23
C ARG A 151 9.48 -13.34 -15.35
N ILE A 152 9.53 -14.23 -14.37
CA ILE A 152 10.43 -15.37 -14.33
C ILE A 152 9.58 -16.60 -14.06
N THR A 153 9.53 -17.54 -15.01
CA THR A 153 8.85 -18.81 -14.77
C THR A 153 9.61 -19.64 -13.75
N VAL A 154 8.86 -20.24 -12.82
CA VAL A 154 9.36 -21.20 -11.84
C VAL A 154 8.64 -22.52 -12.05
N THR A 155 9.40 -23.59 -12.19
CA THR A 155 8.87 -24.95 -12.42
C THR A 155 9.46 -25.89 -11.39
N ALA A 156 8.60 -26.60 -10.66
CA ALA A 156 9.03 -27.51 -9.59
C ALA A 156 9.99 -26.85 -8.58
N GLY A 157 9.72 -25.58 -8.20
CA GLY A 157 10.54 -24.81 -7.27
C GLY A 157 11.84 -24.25 -7.87
N VAL A 158 12.12 -24.48 -9.16
CA VAL A 158 13.34 -24.00 -9.83
C VAL A 158 12.99 -22.91 -10.84
N MET A 159 13.56 -21.72 -10.64
CA MET A 159 13.40 -20.62 -11.57
C MET A 159 14.16 -20.88 -12.87
N ASN A 160 13.65 -20.36 -13.98
CA ASN A 160 14.40 -20.31 -15.24
C ASN A 160 15.69 -19.51 -15.06
N SER A 161 16.69 -19.74 -15.90
CA SER A 161 17.93 -18.96 -15.93
C SER A 161 17.85 -17.68 -16.78
N VAL A 162 16.68 -17.42 -17.37
CA VAL A 162 16.40 -16.26 -18.23
C VAL A 162 15.00 -15.75 -17.91
N SER A 163 14.81 -14.43 -17.90
CA SER A 163 13.50 -13.82 -17.75
C SER A 163 12.63 -14.12 -18.97
N ASP A 164 11.33 -14.30 -18.75
CA ASP A 164 10.35 -14.55 -19.82
C ASP A 164 10.12 -13.30 -20.71
N GLY A 165 10.68 -12.16 -20.32
CA GLY A 165 10.51 -10.86 -20.95
C GLY A 165 10.24 -9.77 -19.90
N ALA A 166 10.23 -8.51 -20.34
CA ALA A 166 10.03 -7.37 -19.45
C ALA A 166 9.02 -6.36 -20.05
N LEU A 167 8.08 -5.89 -19.22
CA LEU A 167 7.18 -4.79 -19.51
C LEU A 167 7.85 -3.47 -19.11
N THR A 168 8.17 -2.61 -20.08
CA THR A 168 8.69 -1.27 -19.79
C THR A 168 7.61 -0.41 -19.12
N LEU A 169 7.94 0.17 -17.95
CA LEU A 169 6.96 0.91 -17.14
C LEU A 169 7.01 2.42 -17.40
N THR A 170 8.20 2.96 -17.68
CA THR A 170 8.44 4.38 -17.93
C THR A 170 9.43 4.61 -19.07
N GLY A 171 9.44 5.84 -19.59
CA GLY A 171 10.41 6.32 -20.59
C GLY A 171 11.67 6.97 -20.02
N SER A 172 11.81 7.09 -18.70
CA SER A 172 12.99 7.66 -18.03
C SER A 172 13.39 6.85 -16.79
N ASP A 173 14.62 7.08 -16.32
CA ASP A 173 15.20 6.35 -15.19
C ASP A 173 14.45 6.59 -13.89
N ALA A 174 14.17 5.50 -13.16
CA ALA A 174 13.51 5.54 -11.87
C ALA A 174 13.73 4.23 -11.11
N GLU A 175 13.61 4.30 -9.78
CA GLU A 175 13.58 3.12 -8.91
C GLU A 175 12.16 2.58 -8.83
N CYS A 176 12.03 1.25 -8.80
CA CYS A 176 10.78 0.56 -8.51
C CYS A 176 10.59 0.36 -7.00
N SER A 177 9.37 0.22 -6.54
CA SER A 177 9.11 -0.40 -5.23
C SER A 177 9.23 -1.93 -5.30
N PRO A 178 9.25 -2.62 -4.15
CA PRO A 178 8.91 -4.05 -4.10
C PRO A 178 7.59 -4.36 -4.80
N VAL A 179 7.46 -5.60 -5.28
CA VAL A 179 6.20 -6.11 -5.87
C VAL A 179 5.36 -6.75 -4.75
N THR A 180 4.06 -6.47 -4.76
CA THR A 180 3.09 -7.10 -3.87
C THR A 180 2.11 -7.91 -4.69
N GLU A 181 1.91 -9.19 -4.36
CA GLU A 181 0.84 -10.01 -4.92
C GLU A 181 -0.43 -9.91 -4.07
N LEU A 182 -1.57 -10.01 -4.75
CA LEU A 182 -2.89 -10.08 -4.16
C LEU A 182 -3.80 -10.97 -5.00
N TYR A 183 -4.13 -12.13 -4.45
CA TYR A 183 -5.25 -12.93 -4.93
C TYR A 183 -6.56 -12.54 -4.23
N ASN A 184 -7.49 -11.95 -4.98
CA ASN A 184 -8.84 -11.70 -4.51
C ASN A 184 -9.69 -12.97 -4.62
N THR A 185 -9.83 -13.69 -3.51
CA THR A 185 -10.59 -14.95 -3.44
C THR A 185 -12.07 -14.80 -3.77
N ALA A 186 -12.65 -13.61 -3.57
CA ALA A 186 -14.07 -13.36 -3.84
C ALA A 186 -14.36 -13.14 -5.33
N THR A 187 -13.43 -12.57 -6.07
CA THR A 187 -13.56 -12.32 -7.52
C THR A 187 -12.76 -13.28 -8.38
N GLY A 188 -11.82 -14.03 -7.79
CA GLY A 188 -10.86 -14.87 -8.49
C GLY A 188 -9.79 -14.07 -9.26
N ILE A 189 -9.66 -12.76 -8.99
CA ILE A 189 -8.69 -11.90 -9.66
C ILE A 189 -7.33 -12.00 -8.95
N ASP A 190 -6.32 -12.40 -9.71
CA ASP A 190 -4.91 -12.38 -9.32
C ASP A 190 -4.29 -11.07 -9.82
N SER A 191 -3.71 -10.28 -8.92
CA SER A 191 -3.13 -8.99 -9.26
C SER A 191 -1.82 -8.76 -8.53
N ILE A 192 -0.90 -8.13 -9.23
CA ILE A 192 0.32 -7.59 -8.62
C ILE A 192 0.28 -6.07 -8.61
N PHE A 193 0.86 -5.49 -7.58
CA PHE A 193 0.99 -4.06 -7.39
C PHE A 193 2.45 -3.70 -7.19
N PHE A 194 2.83 -2.58 -7.76
CA PHE A 194 4.18 -2.03 -7.68
C PHE A 194 4.12 -0.56 -8.05
N SER A 195 5.20 0.15 -7.86
CA SER A 195 5.26 1.56 -8.17
C SER A 195 6.62 1.94 -8.70
N VAL A 196 6.67 3.07 -9.39
CA VAL A 196 7.87 3.58 -10.05
C VAL A 196 8.01 5.07 -9.74
N GLY A 197 9.21 5.50 -9.33
CA GLY A 197 9.51 6.89 -9.03
C GLY A 197 8.92 7.42 -7.71
N ASN A 198 8.59 8.72 -7.71
CA ASN A 198 8.21 9.64 -6.61
C ASN A 198 9.33 10.55 -6.06
N GLY A 199 10.60 10.26 -6.33
CA GLY A 199 11.75 11.09 -5.93
C GLY A 199 12.22 12.18 -6.92
N ILE A 200 13.44 12.71 -6.72
CA ILE A 200 14.08 13.76 -7.57
C ILE A 200 14.24 13.31 -9.03
N SER A 201 14.30 12.00 -9.27
CA SER A 201 14.29 11.41 -10.60
C SER A 201 12.88 11.53 -11.18
N THR A 202 12.68 12.45 -12.13
CA THR A 202 11.40 12.65 -12.81
C THR A 202 11.12 11.47 -13.74
N ALA A 203 10.49 10.43 -13.20
CA ALA A 203 9.89 9.37 -14.00
C ALA A 203 8.86 10.01 -14.94
N SER A 204 8.98 9.75 -16.24
CA SER A 204 8.18 10.33 -17.31
C SER A 204 7.90 9.28 -18.37
N GLY A 205 6.89 9.51 -19.21
CA GLY A 205 6.49 8.55 -20.24
C GLY A 205 5.99 7.24 -19.64
N PHE A 206 5.21 7.32 -18.56
CA PHE A 206 4.53 6.16 -17.99
C PHE A 206 3.69 5.46 -19.07
N SER A 207 3.74 4.13 -19.07
CA SER A 207 2.79 3.33 -19.83
C SER A 207 1.36 3.71 -19.41
N THR A 208 0.46 3.85 -20.39
CA THR A 208 -0.77 4.65 -20.41
C THR A 208 -1.85 4.37 -19.35
N ALA A 209 -1.62 3.49 -18.38
CA ALA A 209 -2.59 3.10 -17.36
C ALA A 209 -2.68 4.16 -16.24
N GLY A 210 -3.46 5.22 -16.43
CA GLY A 210 -3.87 6.16 -15.37
C GLY A 210 -2.81 7.17 -14.88
N CYS A 211 -1.54 6.97 -15.18
CA CYS A 211 -0.45 7.90 -14.84
C CYS A 211 -0.05 8.86 -15.97
N VAL A 212 -1.05 9.32 -16.72
CA VAL A 212 -0.88 10.10 -17.95
C VAL A 212 -1.01 11.61 -17.78
N THR A 213 -1.19 12.10 -16.54
CA THR A 213 -1.29 13.55 -16.29
C THR A 213 0.08 14.22 -16.42
N THR A 214 0.08 15.52 -16.72
CA THR A 214 1.31 16.32 -16.71
C THR A 214 1.86 16.41 -15.28
N ASN A 215 3.19 16.40 -15.12
CA ASN A 215 3.91 16.55 -13.84
C ASN A 215 3.77 15.39 -12.83
N VAL A 216 3.52 14.16 -13.31
CA VAL A 216 3.61 12.97 -12.45
C VAL A 216 5.08 12.60 -12.27
N THR A 217 5.57 12.53 -11.02
CA THR A 217 6.95 12.09 -10.72
C THR A 217 7.02 10.65 -10.23
N GLY A 218 5.87 10.05 -9.93
CA GLY A 218 5.77 8.64 -9.55
C GLY A 218 4.39 8.08 -9.84
N CYS A 219 4.32 6.77 -10.03
CA CYS A 219 3.10 6.08 -10.38
C CYS A 219 2.99 4.77 -9.61
N LEU A 220 1.86 4.58 -8.91
CA LEU A 220 1.43 3.29 -8.43
C LEU A 220 0.74 2.56 -9.59
N MET A 221 1.09 1.31 -9.84
CA MET A 221 0.58 0.51 -10.94
C MET A 221 0.07 -0.84 -10.43
N SER A 222 -0.84 -1.43 -11.19
CA SER A 222 -1.29 -2.79 -11.00
C SER A 222 -1.33 -3.54 -12.32
N LEU A 223 -1.11 -4.85 -12.26
CA LEU A 223 -1.30 -5.75 -13.38
C LEU A 223 -2.20 -6.90 -12.93
N ASN A 224 -3.32 -7.08 -13.64
CA ASN A 224 -4.18 -8.24 -13.49
C ASN A 224 -3.56 -9.42 -14.25
N LEU A 225 -3.23 -10.47 -13.52
CA LEU A 225 -2.62 -11.70 -14.04
C LEU A 225 -3.67 -12.70 -14.53
N THR A 226 -4.93 -12.57 -14.08
CA THR A 226 -6.03 -13.45 -14.49
C THR A 226 -6.31 -13.32 -15.99
N GLY A 227 -6.09 -14.42 -16.73
CA GLY A 227 -6.34 -14.46 -18.17
C GLY A 227 -5.29 -13.75 -19.02
N LEU A 228 -4.11 -13.44 -18.45
CA LEU A 228 -3.00 -12.87 -19.19
C LEU A 228 -2.45 -13.87 -20.21
N ALA A 229 -2.83 -13.71 -21.48
CA ALA A 229 -2.52 -14.68 -22.54
C ALA A 229 -1.09 -14.57 -23.10
N THR A 230 -0.48 -13.38 -23.04
CA THR A 230 0.85 -13.11 -23.60
C THR A 230 1.69 -12.28 -22.65
N TRP A 231 2.99 -12.55 -22.66
CA TRP A 231 3.96 -11.77 -21.90
C TRP A 231 5.06 -11.22 -22.80
N PRO A 232 5.49 -9.95 -22.59
CA PRO A 232 4.86 -8.96 -21.71
C PRO A 232 3.51 -8.47 -22.28
N PRO A 233 2.56 -7.98 -21.44
CA PRO A 233 1.43 -7.19 -21.94
C PRO A 233 1.92 -5.87 -22.54
N THR A 234 1.02 -5.11 -23.16
CA THR A 234 1.36 -3.79 -23.74
C THR A 234 1.46 -2.67 -22.71
N ALA A 235 0.75 -2.79 -21.59
CA ALA A 235 0.73 -1.85 -20.48
C ALA A 235 0.25 -2.53 -19.19
N PRO A 236 0.48 -1.93 -18.01
CA PRO A 236 -0.21 -2.28 -16.77
C PRO A 236 -1.72 -2.16 -16.92
N THR A 237 -2.47 -2.84 -16.05
CA THR A 237 -3.94 -2.82 -16.08
C THR A 237 -4.50 -1.49 -15.59
N ALA A 238 -3.94 -0.94 -14.52
CA ALA A 238 -4.34 0.35 -13.96
C ALA A 238 -3.15 1.04 -13.30
N GLY A 239 -3.28 2.35 -13.08
CA GLY A 239 -2.30 3.10 -12.32
C GLY A 239 -2.86 4.40 -11.76
N TYR A 240 -2.15 4.93 -10.77
CA TYR A 240 -2.52 6.07 -9.96
C TYR A 240 -1.30 6.98 -9.74
N PRO A 241 -1.37 8.26 -10.14
CA PRO A 241 -0.29 9.22 -9.89
C PRO A 241 0.01 9.35 -8.40
N LEU A 242 1.29 9.19 -8.02
CA LEU A 242 1.74 9.46 -6.67
C LEU A 242 1.96 10.96 -6.48
N PRO A 243 1.68 11.52 -5.29
CA PRO A 243 2.07 12.88 -4.97
C PRO A 243 3.58 13.08 -5.15
N THR A 244 3.95 14.24 -5.68
CA THR A 244 5.36 14.58 -5.85
C THR A 244 6.03 14.76 -4.49
N ASN A 245 7.07 13.98 -4.20
CA ASN A 245 7.90 14.18 -3.01
C ASN A 245 9.19 14.93 -3.39
N SER A 246 9.55 15.96 -2.64
CA SER A 246 10.81 16.69 -2.82
C SER A 246 12.02 15.93 -2.28
N LEU A 247 11.79 14.91 -1.44
CA LEU A 247 12.83 14.05 -0.87
C LEU A 247 12.80 12.73 -1.63
N ALA A 248 13.93 12.35 -2.22
CA ALA A 248 14.07 11.38 -3.29
C ALA A 248 13.72 9.90 -2.99
N ALA A 249 12.79 9.61 -2.09
CA ALA A 249 12.41 8.25 -1.72
C ALA A 249 11.31 7.73 -2.66
N GLY A 250 11.50 6.55 -3.26
CA GLY A 250 10.43 5.82 -3.95
C GLY A 250 9.26 5.47 -3.01
N SER A 251 8.16 4.99 -3.57
CA SER A 251 7.05 4.49 -2.74
C SER A 251 7.44 3.19 -2.07
N SER A 252 6.98 2.98 -0.83
CA SER A 252 7.21 1.74 -0.09
C SER A 252 6.38 0.58 -0.65
N GLY A 253 6.59 -0.62 -0.08
CA GLY A 253 5.70 -1.75 -0.31
C GLY A 253 4.23 -1.43 -0.01
N ILE A 254 3.34 -2.14 -0.68
CA ILE A 254 1.89 -1.96 -0.58
C ILE A 254 1.37 -3.01 0.39
N VAL A 255 0.59 -2.57 1.38
CA VAL A 255 -0.04 -3.48 2.34
C VAL A 255 -1.54 -3.48 2.07
N VAL A 256 -2.07 -4.67 1.80
CA VAL A 256 -3.50 -4.89 1.61
C VAL A 256 -4.05 -5.58 2.86
N ASP A 257 -4.76 -4.82 3.69
CA ASP A 257 -5.24 -5.26 5.01
C ASP A 257 -6.59 -6.00 4.95
N ASN A 258 -7.35 -5.86 3.87
CA ASN A 258 -8.61 -6.59 3.72
C ASN A 258 -8.88 -7.00 2.28
N VAL A 259 -9.18 -8.29 2.10
CA VAL A 259 -9.51 -8.91 0.82
C VAL A 259 -10.89 -9.54 0.93
N GLU A 260 -11.90 -8.71 1.19
CA GLU A 260 -13.29 -9.12 1.16
C GLU A 260 -14.01 -8.46 -0.01
N ALA A 261 -14.96 -9.18 -0.64
CA ALA A 261 -16.06 -8.55 -1.37
C ALA A 261 -17.03 -7.89 -0.38
N SER A 262 -16.53 -7.00 0.46
CA SER A 262 -17.31 -6.33 1.48
C SER A 262 -17.74 -4.97 0.97
N SER A 263 -19.04 -4.71 1.00
CA SER A 263 -19.62 -3.35 1.03
C SER A 263 -19.27 -2.58 2.31
N THR A 264 -18.22 -3.02 3.02
CA THR A 264 -17.93 -2.70 4.41
C THR A 264 -16.54 -2.07 4.46
N VAL A 265 -16.51 -0.89 5.07
CA VAL A 265 -15.41 0.06 5.09
C VAL A 265 -14.18 -0.56 5.76
N THR A 266 -13.05 -0.57 5.05
CA THR A 266 -11.73 -0.85 5.64
C THR A 266 -11.27 0.36 6.45
N THR A 267 -10.91 0.16 7.72
CA THR A 267 -10.36 1.21 8.58
C THR A 267 -8.87 0.93 8.75
N LEU A 268 -8.00 1.67 8.04
CA LEU A 268 -6.54 1.55 8.20
C LEU A 268 -6.08 2.48 9.32
N GLY A 269 -5.49 1.92 10.37
CA GLY A 269 -4.85 2.66 11.45
C GLY A 269 -3.45 3.13 11.03
N ALA A 270 -3.29 4.41 10.69
CA ALA A 270 -1.97 4.99 10.46
C ALA A 270 -1.30 5.35 11.80
N THR A 271 -0.14 4.73 12.09
CA THR A 271 0.83 5.31 13.03
C THR A 271 1.48 6.55 12.40
N THR A 272 2.10 7.41 13.22
CA THR A 272 2.54 8.81 12.98
C THR A 272 3.50 9.12 11.80
N ILE A 273 3.53 8.31 10.75
CA ILE A 273 4.30 8.53 9.52
C ILE A 273 3.30 8.87 8.41
N THR A 274 3.50 10.01 7.75
CA THR A 274 2.68 10.50 6.64
C THR A 274 2.53 9.41 5.56
N THR A 275 1.41 8.69 5.57
CA THR A 275 1.12 7.63 4.59
C THR A 275 0.19 8.23 3.53
N THR A 276 0.62 8.26 2.27
CA THR A 276 -0.31 8.57 1.17
C THR A 276 -0.99 7.27 0.77
N VAL A 277 -2.30 7.17 0.99
CA VAL A 277 -3.11 6.02 0.57
C VAL A 277 -3.79 6.37 -0.75
N GLY A 278 -3.39 5.71 -1.85
CA GLY A 278 -4.15 5.72 -3.10
C GLY A 278 -5.17 4.58 -3.08
N VAL A 279 -6.45 4.86 -2.86
CA VAL A 279 -7.52 3.85 -2.92
C VAL A 279 -8.11 3.86 -4.33
N SER A 280 -7.91 2.78 -5.10
CA SER A 280 -8.38 2.63 -6.48
C SER A 280 -9.61 1.70 -6.60
N THR A 281 -10.58 1.82 -5.69
CA THR A 281 -11.91 1.22 -5.87
C THR A 281 -12.98 2.17 -5.33
N THR A 282 -14.20 2.07 -5.87
CA THR A 282 -15.36 2.85 -5.43
C THR A 282 -15.63 2.57 -3.95
N VAL A 283 -15.19 3.47 -3.08
CA VAL A 283 -15.39 3.35 -1.63
C VAL A 283 -16.84 3.68 -1.31
N GLY A 284 -17.56 2.73 -0.71
CA GLY A 284 -18.85 2.98 -0.10
C GLY A 284 -18.75 4.05 0.98
N VAL A 285 -19.67 5.00 0.97
CA VAL A 285 -19.79 6.16 1.86
C VAL A 285 -19.79 5.77 3.35
N SER A 286 -18.62 5.66 3.99
CA SER A 286 -18.44 5.87 5.46
C SER A 286 -17.00 5.56 5.93
N THR A 287 -15.99 6.37 5.62
CA THR A 287 -14.69 6.26 6.32
C THR A 287 -14.65 7.18 7.55
N THR A 288 -14.40 6.61 8.73
CA THR A 288 -14.02 7.37 9.95
C THR A 288 -12.51 7.31 10.09
N VAL A 289 -11.80 8.43 10.00
CA VAL A 289 -10.36 8.50 10.21
C VAL A 289 -10.09 9.10 11.59
N GLY A 290 -9.51 8.31 12.49
CA GLY A 290 -9.02 8.78 13.79
C GLY A 290 -7.52 9.03 13.74
N GLY A 291 -7.10 10.30 13.77
CA GLY A 291 -5.68 10.67 13.83
C GLY A 291 -5.44 12.10 13.33
N ALA A 292 -4.54 12.82 14.01
CA ALA A 292 -4.24 14.21 13.72
C ALA A 292 -3.47 14.35 12.40
N SER A 293 -4.02 15.16 11.48
CA SER A 293 -3.42 15.60 10.21
C SER A 293 -3.32 14.54 9.10
N THR A 294 -4.43 14.30 8.42
CA THR A 294 -4.45 13.80 7.03
C THR A 294 -5.08 14.85 6.13
N THR A 295 -4.35 15.30 5.11
CA THR A 295 -4.91 16.11 4.04
C THR A 295 -5.60 15.17 3.05
N LEU A 296 -6.91 14.97 3.17
CA LEU A 296 -7.70 14.38 2.09
C LEU A 296 -7.71 15.35 0.92
N ASN A 297 -6.81 15.16 -0.06
CA ASN A 297 -6.91 15.86 -1.34
C ASN A 297 -7.88 15.11 -2.26
N THR A 298 -9.09 14.85 -1.77
CA THR A 298 -10.20 14.59 -2.67
C THR A 298 -10.57 15.95 -3.26
N GLY A 299 -10.62 16.05 -4.59
CA GLY A 299 -11.38 17.11 -5.26
C GLY A 299 -12.89 16.97 -4.98
N LEU A 300 -13.28 16.97 -3.71
CA LEU A 300 -14.66 17.12 -3.26
C LEU A 300 -14.98 18.61 -3.38
N THR A 301 -15.51 19.00 -4.53
CA THR A 301 -16.43 20.14 -4.59
C THR A 301 -17.75 19.72 -3.92
N GLN A 302 -17.70 19.51 -2.60
CA GLN A 302 -18.85 19.55 -1.71
C GLN A 302 -18.39 19.55 -0.26
N SER A 303 -17.80 20.69 0.15
CA SER A 303 -18.16 21.20 1.48
C SER A 303 -19.66 21.49 1.42
N GLY A 304 -20.47 20.67 2.08
CA GLY A 304 -21.92 20.81 2.11
C GLY A 304 -22.30 22.11 2.83
N GLN A 305 -22.31 23.22 2.08
CA GLN A 305 -22.89 24.46 2.53
C GLN A 305 -24.41 24.27 2.63
N ILE A 306 -24.92 24.01 3.84
CA ILE A 306 -26.35 23.98 4.10
C ILE A 306 -26.85 25.42 3.96
N THR A 307 -27.45 25.75 2.82
CA THR A 307 -28.13 27.03 2.63
C THR A 307 -29.55 26.89 3.15
N GLY A 308 -29.74 27.13 4.45
CA GLY A 308 -31.06 27.23 5.08
C GLY A 308 -31.51 28.69 5.18
N SER A 309 -32.80 28.95 5.06
CA SER A 309 -33.40 30.25 5.41
C SER A 309 -33.97 30.14 6.83
N ALA A 310 -33.47 30.93 7.76
CA ALA A 310 -34.03 31.06 9.10
C ALA A 310 -34.92 32.31 9.15
N THR A 311 -36.19 32.16 9.51
CA THR A 311 -37.03 33.31 9.90
C THR A 311 -36.91 33.45 11.42
N VAL A 312 -36.17 34.46 11.89
CA VAL A 312 -35.98 34.72 13.31
C VAL A 312 -37.13 35.58 13.81
N ASN A 313 -37.93 35.07 14.75
CA ASN A 313 -38.77 35.90 15.60
C ASN A 313 -38.31 35.69 17.05
N THR A 314 -38.48 36.71 17.90
CA THR A 314 -37.72 36.94 19.17
C THR A 314 -37.76 35.85 20.25
N THR A 315 -38.36 34.69 19.98
CA THR A 315 -38.47 33.56 20.93
C THR A 315 -38.28 32.17 20.31
N SER A 316 -38.05 32.04 19.00
CA SER A 316 -37.85 30.73 18.35
C SER A 316 -37.13 30.83 17.01
N VAL A 317 -36.15 29.95 16.75
CA VAL A 317 -35.52 29.76 15.44
C VAL A 317 -36.05 28.46 14.83
N ASN A 318 -36.84 28.57 13.76
CA ASN A 318 -37.20 27.40 12.93
C ASN A 318 -36.16 27.25 11.83
N VAL A 319 -35.35 26.19 11.91
CA VAL A 319 -34.42 25.82 10.84
C VAL A 319 -35.14 24.86 9.91
N GLY A 320 -35.64 25.38 8.78
CA GLY A 320 -36.18 24.55 7.70
C GLY A 320 -35.04 24.02 6.82
N VAL A 321 -34.86 22.71 6.80
CA VAL A 321 -33.90 22.06 5.89
C VAL A 321 -34.66 21.65 4.64
N THR A 322 -34.51 22.39 3.54
CA THR A 322 -35.25 22.13 2.27
C THR A 322 -34.62 21.03 1.41
N ASN A 323 -33.52 20.40 1.85
CA ASN A 323 -32.90 19.30 1.11
C ASN A 323 -33.44 17.93 1.56
N GLN A 324 -34.24 17.32 0.69
CA GLN A 324 -34.97 16.04 0.81
C GLN A 324 -34.08 14.78 0.95
N GLY A 325 -32.92 14.86 1.60
CA GLY A 325 -32.00 13.72 1.70
C GLY A 325 -31.14 13.65 2.95
N VAL A 326 -31.29 14.59 3.89
CA VAL A 326 -30.56 14.53 5.17
C VAL A 326 -31.44 13.81 6.18
N ASP A 327 -31.19 12.52 6.38
CA ASP A 327 -31.82 11.79 7.48
C ASP A 327 -31.34 12.39 8.81
N LEU A 328 -32.27 13.04 9.52
CA LEU A 328 -32.05 13.59 10.85
C LEU A 328 -32.31 12.53 11.93
N ALA A 329 -32.88 11.37 11.58
CA ALA A 329 -33.16 10.32 12.55
C ALA A 329 -31.85 9.78 13.13
N GLY A 330 -31.69 9.91 14.45
CA GLY A 330 -30.55 9.40 15.20
C GLY A 330 -29.30 10.30 15.23
N LYS A 331 -29.31 11.47 14.57
CA LYS A 331 -28.15 12.39 14.59
C LYS A 331 -28.22 13.49 15.64
N TYR A 332 -29.42 13.89 16.05
CA TYR A 332 -29.63 14.89 17.09
C TYR A 332 -30.68 14.40 18.08
N ALA A 333 -30.46 14.68 19.36
CA ALA A 333 -31.38 14.43 20.45
C ALA A 333 -31.69 15.73 21.21
N PRO A 334 -32.86 15.83 21.90
CA PRO A 334 -33.09 16.89 22.86
C PRO A 334 -31.94 16.95 23.89
N GLY A 335 -31.36 18.14 24.07
CA GLY A 335 -30.18 18.38 24.89
C GLY A 335 -28.90 18.65 24.08
N ASP A 336 -28.87 18.29 22.79
CA ASP A 336 -27.71 18.55 21.95
C ASP A 336 -27.49 20.05 21.73
N ALA A 337 -26.22 20.44 21.68
CA ALA A 337 -25.79 21.80 21.40
C ALA A 337 -25.52 22.00 19.91
N ILE A 338 -26.06 23.08 19.35
CA ILE A 338 -25.82 23.56 17.98
C ILE A 338 -25.18 24.93 18.07
N GLN A 339 -24.03 25.14 17.46
CA GLN A 339 -23.44 26.48 17.42
C GLN A 339 -23.87 27.26 16.18
N LEU A 340 -24.33 28.49 16.41
CA LEU A 340 -24.55 29.50 15.39
C LEU A 340 -23.35 30.43 15.40
N SER A 341 -22.52 30.42 14.35
CA SER A 341 -21.43 31.38 14.22
C SER A 341 -21.60 32.27 12.99
N ALA A 342 -21.50 33.58 13.18
CA ALA A 342 -21.56 34.57 12.10
C ALA A 342 -20.75 35.80 12.47
N ASN A 343 -19.96 36.33 11.53
CA ASN A 343 -19.21 37.58 11.70
C ASN A 343 -18.34 37.61 12.99
N GLY A 344 -17.80 36.46 13.40
CA GLY A 344 -16.98 36.32 14.62
C GLY A 344 -17.77 36.19 15.93
N ASN A 345 -19.10 36.23 15.90
CA ASN A 345 -19.95 35.98 17.07
C ASN A 345 -20.45 34.53 17.04
N THR A 346 -20.57 33.92 18.22
CA THR A 346 -21.04 32.54 18.37
C THR A 346 -22.08 32.43 19.48
N ASP A 347 -23.27 31.93 19.13
CA ASP A 347 -24.34 31.57 20.08
C ASP A 347 -24.50 30.04 20.08
N THR A 348 -24.79 29.44 21.24
CA THR A 348 -25.02 27.99 21.34
C THR A 348 -26.49 27.72 21.54
N LEU A 349 -27.18 27.15 20.57
CA LEU A 349 -28.57 26.72 20.71
C LEU A 349 -28.63 25.33 21.36
N THR A 350 -29.63 25.10 22.22
CA THR A 350 -29.94 23.75 22.71
C THR A 350 -31.15 23.22 21.97
N VAL A 351 -31.04 22.02 21.40
CA VAL A 351 -32.15 21.30 20.79
C VAL A 351 -33.13 20.89 21.87
N THR A 352 -34.40 21.27 21.73
CA THR A 352 -35.46 20.91 22.67
C THR A 352 -36.46 19.93 22.09
N ALA A 353 -36.60 19.87 20.76
CA ALA A 353 -37.34 18.81 20.09
C ALA A 353 -36.80 18.53 18.69
N VAL A 354 -36.95 17.28 18.25
CA VAL A 354 -36.62 16.83 16.89
C VAL A 354 -37.89 16.27 16.26
N ASN A 355 -38.41 16.93 15.24
CA ASN A 355 -39.51 16.38 14.44
C ASN A 355 -38.92 15.64 13.24
N THR A 356 -38.86 14.31 13.35
CA THR A 356 -38.29 13.43 12.34
C THR A 356 -39.15 13.33 11.08
N SER A 357 -40.47 13.58 11.18
CA SER A 357 -41.38 13.54 10.04
C SER A 357 -41.30 14.78 9.16
N THR A 358 -40.98 15.94 9.73
CA THR A 358 -40.85 17.21 8.99
C THR A 358 -39.40 17.67 8.84
N HIS A 359 -38.46 16.93 9.41
CA HIS A 359 -37.04 17.31 9.50
C HIS A 359 -36.81 18.69 10.13
N ILE A 360 -37.58 19.03 11.18
CA ILE A 360 -37.47 20.33 11.88
C ILE A 360 -36.86 20.12 13.26
N LEU A 361 -35.82 20.89 13.57
CA LEU A 361 -35.27 21.03 14.92
C LEU A 361 -35.92 22.22 15.61
N THR A 362 -36.50 21.99 16.78
CA THR A 362 -36.90 23.06 17.70
C THR A 362 -35.75 23.30 18.65
N VAL A 363 -35.31 24.55 18.75
CA VAL A 363 -34.24 24.97 19.65
C VAL A 363 -34.77 26.05 20.59
N THR A 364 -34.20 26.13 21.79
CA THR A 364 -34.60 27.16 22.75
C THR A 364 -33.36 27.92 23.20
N GLN A 365 -33.26 29.20 22.84
CA GLN A 365 -32.37 30.14 23.53
C GLN A 365 -32.75 31.60 23.26
N THR A 366 -32.37 32.47 24.22
CA THR A 366 -32.27 33.91 23.97
C THR A 366 -30.93 34.15 23.30
N LEU A 367 -30.95 34.58 22.04
CA LEU A 367 -29.72 34.91 21.31
C LEU A 367 -29.05 36.10 22.00
N ALA A 368 -27.76 35.98 22.31
CA ALA A 368 -27.00 37.07 22.88
C ALA A 368 -26.65 38.12 21.80
N HIS A 369 -26.75 37.72 20.53
CA HIS A 369 -26.40 38.56 19.39
C HIS A 369 -27.58 38.71 18.42
N THR A 370 -27.69 39.88 17.79
CA THR A 370 -28.66 40.11 16.71
C THR A 370 -28.03 39.71 15.38
N TYR A 371 -28.62 38.72 14.70
CA TYR A 371 -28.20 38.29 13.37
C TYR A 371 -29.12 38.97 12.34
N SER A 372 -28.56 39.83 11.48
CA SER A 372 -29.33 40.52 10.42
C SER A 372 -29.81 39.50 9.37
N ALA A 373 -30.99 39.75 8.77
CA ALA A 373 -31.74 38.85 7.89
C ALA A 373 -31.11 38.56 6.50
N VAL A 374 -29.78 38.52 6.43
CA VAL A 374 -29.02 38.00 5.30
C VAL A 374 -28.71 36.55 5.63
N ALA A 375 -29.05 35.62 4.73
CA ALA A 375 -28.85 34.18 4.90
C ALA A 375 -27.47 33.87 5.49
N VAL A 376 -27.43 33.65 6.80
CA VAL A 376 -26.20 33.31 7.51
C VAL A 376 -25.95 31.83 7.26
N PRO A 377 -24.80 31.42 6.71
CA PRO A 377 -24.44 30.02 6.66
C PRO A 377 -24.32 29.48 8.09
N ILE A 378 -25.26 28.62 8.49
CA ILE A 378 -25.23 27.96 9.79
C ILE A 378 -24.31 26.74 9.66
N VAL A 379 -23.20 26.75 10.38
CA VAL A 379 -22.30 25.59 10.51
C VAL A 379 -22.69 24.81 11.76
N ILE A 380 -23.34 23.66 11.60
CA ILE A 380 -23.71 22.78 12.72
C ILE A 380 -22.57 21.80 12.98
N SER A 381 -21.82 21.97 14.07
CA SER A 381 -20.89 20.97 14.58
C SER A 381 -21.48 20.30 15.82
N ALA A 382 -21.58 18.97 15.82
CA ALA A 382 -22.02 18.21 17.00
C ALA A 382 -20.80 17.92 17.89
N GLN A 383 -20.79 18.42 19.13
CA GLN A 383 -19.88 17.94 20.17
C GLN A 383 -20.65 17.02 21.12
N SER A 384 -20.49 15.71 20.98
CA SER A 384 -20.96 14.74 21.97
C SER A 384 -19.92 14.67 23.11
N THR A 385 -20.29 15.04 24.33
CA THR A 385 -19.40 15.03 25.51
C THR A 385 -19.59 13.83 26.45
N ASN A 386 -20.28 12.76 26.06
CA ASN A 386 -20.31 11.53 26.88
C ASN A 386 -20.67 10.28 26.08
N THR A 387 -19.70 9.37 25.93
CA THR A 387 -19.97 7.96 25.60
C THR A 387 -19.20 7.05 26.55
N THR A 388 -19.89 6.53 27.56
CA THR A 388 -19.47 5.34 28.32
C THR A 388 -19.73 4.12 27.44
N ILE A 389 -18.68 3.38 27.06
CA ILE A 389 -18.81 2.13 26.31
C ILE A 389 -19.06 0.99 27.30
N ARG A 390 -20.26 0.40 27.25
CA ARG A 390 -20.58 -0.92 27.82
C ARG A 390 -20.50 -1.95 26.69
N VAL A 391 -19.63 -2.94 26.84
CA VAL A 391 -19.59 -4.12 25.97
C VAL A 391 -20.50 -5.19 26.58
N THR A 392 -21.48 -5.65 25.82
CA THR A 392 -22.27 -6.86 26.14
C THR A 392 -22.02 -7.85 25.01
N SER A 393 -21.51 -9.05 25.31
CA SER A 393 -21.29 -10.09 24.29
C SER A 393 -22.64 -10.71 23.89
N ALA A 394 -22.83 -10.94 22.59
CA ALA A 394 -24.02 -11.59 22.05
C ALA A 394 -23.89 -13.12 21.93
N THR A 395 -22.87 -13.73 22.55
CA THR A 395 -22.82 -15.18 22.76
C THR A 395 -22.36 -15.45 24.18
N GLY A 396 -23.31 -15.84 25.03
CA GLY A 396 -23.03 -16.45 26.32
C GLY A 396 -22.51 -17.86 26.11
N LEU A 397 -21.18 -18.00 26.17
CA LEU A 397 -20.37 -19.00 26.88
C LEU A 397 -18.90 -18.75 26.54
#